data_AF-A0A957RUX0-F1
#
_entry.id   AF-A0A957RUX0-F1
#
_cell.length_a   1.000
_cell.length_b   1.000
_cell.length_c   1.000
_cell.angle_alpha   90.00
_cell.angle_beta   90.00
_cell.angle_gamma   90.00
#
_symmetry.space_group_name_H-M   'P 1'
#
loop_
_entity.id
_entity.type
_entity.pdbx_description
1 polymer ?
#
loop_
_entity_poly.entity_id
_entity_poly.type
_entity_poly.pdbx_seq_one_letter_code
_entity_poly.pdbx_strand_id
1 'polypeptide(L)'
;QGEPHIVAINELWVDFPAMGHVLLALHNDRPGIIGSVGTILGNADVNISFMHVGRRSPRSEAIMALGTDEPTTPQLQATISALPHIMWLKAITL
;
A
#
# COMPACT_ATOMS: atom_id res chain seq x y z
N GLN A 1 -8.95 6.05 -21.07
CA GLN A 1 -8.08 7.24 -20.99
C GLN A 1 -8.90 8.40 -20.46
N GLY A 2 -8.48 9.03 -19.37
CA GLY A 2 -9.23 10.08 -18.67
C GLY A 2 -9.52 9.78 -17.20
N GLU A 3 -8.93 8.73 -16.62
CA GLU A 3 -9.15 8.39 -15.21
C GLU A 3 -8.25 9.23 -14.31
N PRO A 4 -8.75 9.75 -13.18
CA PRO A 4 -7.94 10.54 -12.26
C PRO A 4 -6.87 9.66 -11.61
N HIS A 5 -5.67 10.20 -11.45
CA HIS A 5 -4.54 9.51 -10.82
C HIS A 5 -4.06 10.28 -9.59
N ILE A 6 -3.64 9.55 -8.56
CA ILE A 6 -2.90 10.10 -7.43
C ILE A 6 -1.42 10.04 -7.78
N VAL A 7 -0.80 11.23 -7.89
CA VAL A 7 0.60 11.36 -8.36
C VAL A 7 1.62 11.62 -7.25
N ALA A 8 1.16 11.96 -6.05
CA ALA A 8 2.02 12.15 -4.89
C ALA A 8 1.22 12.08 -3.58
N ILE A 9 1.88 11.62 -2.52
CA ILE A 9 1.37 11.66 -1.14
C ILE A 9 2.52 12.14 -0.25
N ASN A 10 2.35 13.24 0.48
CA ASN A 10 3.39 13.81 1.36
C ASN A 10 4.76 13.96 0.66
N GLU A 11 4.77 14.50 -0.56
CA GLU A 11 5.98 14.69 -1.39
C GLU A 11 6.64 13.38 -1.88
N LEU A 12 6.07 12.21 -1.56
CA LEU A 12 6.50 10.92 -2.09
C LEU A 12 5.75 10.68 -3.41
N TRP A 13 6.51 10.67 -4.51
CA TRP A 13 5.96 10.45 -5.85
C TRP A 13 5.42 9.05 -6.02
N VAL A 14 4.17 8.97 -6.47
CA VAL A 14 3.47 7.73 -6.82
C VAL A 14 2.70 7.95 -8.12
N ASP A 15 2.18 6.92 -8.76
CA ASP A 15 1.26 7.09 -9.89
C ASP A 15 0.30 5.90 -9.95
N PHE A 16 -0.92 6.09 -9.48
CA PHE A 16 -1.94 5.05 -9.50
C PHE A 16 -3.35 5.60 -9.69
N PRO A 17 -4.28 4.79 -10.23
CA PRO A 17 -5.67 5.19 -10.43
C PRO A 17 -6.34 5.59 -9.10
N ALA A 18 -7.00 6.74 -9.09
CA ALA A 18 -7.73 7.24 -7.92
C ALA A 18 -9.11 6.58 -7.82
N MET A 19 -9.15 5.25 -7.73
CA MET A 19 -10.39 4.47 -7.68
C MET A 19 -10.23 3.15 -6.91
N GLY A 20 -11.35 2.62 -6.45
CA GLY A 20 -11.43 1.27 -5.89
C GLY A 20 -10.94 1.21 -4.44
N HIS A 21 -10.54 0.02 -4.01
CA HIS A 21 -10.03 -0.20 -2.64
C HIS A 21 -8.52 -0.04 -2.62
N VAL A 22 -8.02 0.89 -1.81
CA VAL A 22 -6.60 1.18 -1.73
C VAL A 22 -6.11 1.03 -0.29
N LEU A 23 -5.08 0.21 -0.09
CA LEU A 23 -4.27 0.19 1.10
C LEU A 23 -3.07 1.11 0.93
N LEU A 24 -3.00 2.17 1.74
CA LEU A 24 -1.86 3.05 1.85
C LEU A 24 -1.06 2.70 3.10
N ALA A 25 0.24 2.47 2.93
CA ALA A 25 1.14 2.14 4.03
C ALA A 25 2.41 3.00 3.96
N LEU A 26 2.63 3.83 4.98
CA LEU A 26 3.92 4.48 5.17
C LEU A 26 4.84 3.54 5.93
N HIS A 27 6.04 3.33 5.40
CA HIS A 27 6.99 2.37 5.95
C HIS A 27 8.43 2.81 5.73
N ASN A 28 9.36 2.19 6.45
CA ASN A 28 10.77 2.31 6.10
C ASN A 28 11.11 1.31 4.99
N ASP A 29 11.71 1.79 3.90
CA ASP A 29 12.14 1.00 2.74
C ASP A 29 13.20 -0.02 3.16
N ARG A 30 12.77 -1.24 3.48
CA ARG A 30 13.62 -2.35 3.92
C ARG A 30 13.27 -3.60 3.12
N PRO A 31 14.28 -4.44 2.81
CA PRO A 31 14.01 -5.73 2.19
C PRO A 31 12.98 -6.53 2.98
N GLY A 32 12.04 -7.15 2.27
CA GLY A 32 11.03 -8.03 2.84
C GLY A 32 9.68 -7.37 3.11
N ILE A 33 9.59 -6.05 3.32
CA ILE A 33 8.31 -5.39 3.71
C ILE A 33 7.20 -5.62 2.69
N ILE A 34 7.46 -5.31 1.42
CA ILE A 34 6.48 -5.49 0.33
C ILE A 34 6.08 -6.98 0.20
N GLY A 35 7.05 -7.87 0.30
CA GLY A 35 6.83 -9.31 0.25
C GLY A 35 5.94 -9.81 1.39
N SER A 36 6.20 -9.37 2.62
CA SER A 36 5.38 -9.72 3.78
C SER A 36 3.93 -9.26 3.64
N VAL A 37 3.71 -8.03 3.15
CA VAL A 37 2.35 -7.53 2.89
C VAL A 37 1.67 -8.34 1.79
N GLY A 38 2.35 -8.60 0.67
CA GLY A 38 1.83 -9.45 -0.40
C GLY A 38 1.48 -10.86 0.06
N THR A 39 2.31 -11.48 0.90
CA THR A 39 2.02 -12.79 1.49
C THR A 39 0.81 -12.77 2.41
N ILE A 40 0.66 -11.73 3.24
CA ILE A 40 -0.51 -11.58 4.12
C ILE A 40 -1.80 -11.45 3.30
N LEU A 41 -1.80 -10.62 2.26
CA LEU A 41 -2.95 -10.45 1.37
C LEU A 41 -3.28 -11.75 0.62
N GLY A 42 -2.28 -12.39 0.02
CA GLY A 42 -2.46 -13.64 -0.71
C GLY A 42 -2.94 -14.81 0.17
N ASN A 43 -2.47 -14.90 1.41
CA ASN A 43 -2.98 -15.90 2.37
C ASN A 43 -4.44 -15.67 2.77
N ALA A 44 -4.93 -14.44 2.62
CA ALA A 44 -6.32 -14.06 2.83
C ALA A 44 -7.16 -14.10 1.54
N ASP A 45 -6.60 -14.63 0.45
CA ASP A 45 -7.20 -14.69 -0.89
C ASP A 45 -7.56 -13.31 -1.49
N VAL A 46 -6.86 -12.25 -1.06
CA VAL A 46 -7.07 -10.88 -1.56
C VAL A 46 -6.11 -10.61 -2.71
N ASN A 47 -6.67 -10.41 -3.92
CA ASN A 47 -5.87 -10.05 -5.09
C ASN A 47 -5.43 -8.57 -5.08
N ILE A 48 -4.25 -8.31 -5.65
CA ILE A 48 -3.68 -6.97 -5.81
C ILE A 48 -3.82 -6.55 -7.28
N SER A 49 -4.65 -5.55 -7.55
CA SER A 49 -4.88 -5.03 -8.91
C SER A 49 -3.77 -4.10 -9.39
N PHE A 50 -3.16 -3.34 -8.48
CA PHE A 50 -1.97 -2.54 -8.76
C PHE A 50 -1.13 -2.34 -7.50
N MET A 51 0.16 -2.07 -7.69
CA MET A 51 1.08 -1.68 -6.63
C MET A 51 1.95 -0.53 -7.10
N HIS A 52 2.01 0.54 -6.31
CA HIS A 52 2.93 1.63 -6.53
C HIS A 52 3.70 1.95 -5.24
N VAL A 53 5.00 2.19 -5.36
CA VAL A 53 5.87 2.52 -4.23
C VAL A 53 6.64 3.79 -4.53
N GLY A 54 6.41 4.80 -3.70
CA GLY A 54 7.14 6.07 -3.73
C GLY A 54 8.10 6.14 -2.56
N ARG A 55 9.37 6.45 -2.81
CA ARG A 55 10.38 6.62 -1.74
C ARG A 55 11.17 7.89 -1.95
N ARG A 56 11.53 8.55 -0.84
CA ARG A 56 12.37 9.77 -0.89
C ARG A 56 13.80 9.45 -1.29
N SER A 57 14.35 8.36 -0.75
CA SER A 57 15.67 7.83 -1.07
C SER A 57 15.74 6.34 -0.74
N PRO A 58 16.74 5.59 -1.23
CA PRO A 58 16.93 4.20 -0.83
C PRO A 58 17.09 4.07 0.69
N ARG A 59 16.39 3.10 1.29
CA ARG A 59 16.44 2.83 2.74
C ARG A 59 15.92 3.95 3.65
N SER A 60 15.10 4.86 3.12
CA SER A 60 14.39 5.88 3.89
C SER A 60 12.89 5.58 3.99
N GLU A 61 12.12 6.54 4.46
CA GLU A 61 10.67 6.53 4.39
C GLU A 61 10.16 6.34 2.93
N ALA A 62 9.13 5.51 2.80
CA ALA A 62 8.44 5.19 1.57
C ALA A 62 6.93 5.03 1.81
N ILE A 63 6.14 5.40 0.81
CA ILE A 63 4.71 5.14 0.75
C ILE A 63 4.48 3.98 -0.22
N MET A 64 3.69 3.01 0.21
CA MET A 64 3.19 1.93 -0.64
C MET A 64 1.69 2.12 -0.81
N ALA A 65 1.23 2.10 -2.05
CA ALA A 65 -0.18 2.10 -2.44
C ALA A 65 -0.50 0.76 -3.12
N LEU A 66 -1.47 0.04 -2.58
CA LEU A 66 -1.93 -1.25 -3.11
C LEU A 66 -3.40 -1.13 -3.45
N GLY A 67 -3.73 -1.28 -4.73
CA GLY A 67 -5.11 -1.52 -5.15
C GLY A 67 -5.48 -2.97 -4.86
N THR A 68 -6.59 -3.19 -4.19
CA THR A 68 -7.15 -4.52 -3.95
C THR A 68 -8.50 -4.66 -4.65
N ASP A 69 -8.82 -5.85 -5.12
CA ASP A 69 -10.11 -6.11 -5.80
C ASP A 69 -11.29 -6.06 -4.82
N GLU A 70 -11.02 -6.26 -3.54
CA GLU A 70 -11.99 -6.26 -2.44
C GLU A 70 -11.49 -5.46 -1.24
N PRO A 71 -12.39 -4.95 -0.38
CA PRO A 71 -11.99 -4.19 0.80
C PRO A 71 -11.32 -5.11 1.83
N THR A 72 -10.14 -4.73 2.29
CA THR A 72 -9.44 -5.48 3.34
C THR A 72 -10.17 -5.39 4.68
N THR A 73 -10.30 -6.51 5.38
CA THR A 73 -10.97 -6.56 6.69
C THR A 73 -10.16 -5.86 7.78
N PRO A 74 -10.80 -5.38 8.88
CA PRO A 74 -10.07 -4.78 10.01
C PRO A 74 -9.00 -5.71 10.60
N GLN A 75 -9.26 -7.02 10.63
CA GLN A 75 -8.31 -8.02 11.11
C GLN A 75 -7.07 -8.07 10.22
N LEU A 76 -7.25 -8.09 8.89
CA LEU A 76 -6.16 -8.09 7.92
C LEU A 76 -5.33 -6.80 8.00
N GLN A 77 -6.01 -5.65 8.11
CA GLN A 77 -5.39 -4.35 8.32
C GLN A 77 -4.56 -4.32 9.62
N ALA A 78 -5.07 -4.88 10.72
CA ALA A 78 -4.34 -4.97 11.97
C ALA A 78 -3.09 -5.86 11.85
N THR A 79 -3.18 -6.99 11.16
CA THR A 79 -2.02 -7.87 10.90
C THR A 79 -0.93 -7.15 10.10
N ILE A 80 -1.30 -6.42 9.05
CA ILE A 80 -0.35 -5.63 8.25
C ILE A 80 0.26 -4.50 9.10
N SER A 81 -0.56 -3.78 9.88
CA SER A 81 -0.10 -2.67 10.72
C SER A 81 0.88 -3.11 11.82
N ALA A 82 0.81 -4.37 12.24
CA ALA A 82 1.71 -4.94 13.24
C ALA A 82 3.08 -5.35 12.67
N LEU A 83 3.27 -5.32 11.33
CA LEU A 83 4.56 -5.62 10.73
C LEU A 83 5.62 -4.61 11.19
N PRO A 84 6.86 -5.05 11.45
CA PRO A 84 7.94 -4.14 11.75
C PRO A 84 8.13 -3.17 10.59
N HIS A 85 8.47 -1.92 10.92
CA HIS A 85 8.73 -0.83 9.97
C HIS A 85 7.52 -0.27 9.22
N ILE A 86 6.31 -0.79 9.43
CA ILE A 86 5.07 -0.08 9.06
C ILE A 86 4.84 1.02 10.11
N MET A 87 4.79 2.26 9.65
CA MET A 87 4.60 3.44 10.51
C MET A 87 3.13 3.79 10.65
N TRP A 88 2.37 3.68 9.56
CA TRP A 88 0.91 3.70 9.58
C TRP A 88 0.34 2.98 8.36
N LEU A 89 -0.90 2.52 8.49
CA LEU A 89 -1.71 1.91 7.45
C LEU A 89 -3.07 2.60 7.40
N LYS A 90 -3.60 2.83 6.19
CA LYS A 90 -4.97 3.29 5.98
C LYS A 90 -5.58 2.59 4.78
N ALA A 91 -6.69 1.91 5.01
CA ALA A 91 -7.57 1.50 3.93
C ALA A 91 -8.48 2.67 3.55
N ILE A 92 -8.58 2.96 2.26
CA ILE A 92 -9.47 3.97 1.70
C ILE A 92 -10.24 3.38 0.52
N THR A 93 -11.46 3.86 0.31
CA THR A 93 -12.23 3.61 -0.91
C THR A 93 -12.30 4.92 -1.68
N LEU A 94 -11.91 4.89 -2.95
CA LEU A 94 -11.86 6.03 -3.86
C LEU A 94 -12.90 5.90 -4.97
#